data_AF-N1U906-F1
#
_entry.id   AF-N1U906-F1
#
_cell.length_a   1.000
_cell.length_b   1.000
_cell.length_c   1.000
_cell.angle_alpha   90.00
_cell.angle_beta   90.00
_cell.angle_gamma   90.00
#
_symmetry.space_group_name_H-M   'P 1'
#
loop_
_entity.id
_entity.type
_entity.pdbx_description
1 polymer ?
#
loop_
_entity_poly.entity_id
_entity_poly.type
_entity_poly.pdbx_seq_one_letter_code
_entity_poly.pdbx_strand_id
1 'polypeptide(L)'
;MSPALEEAILLAEVTSRPLLLKGEPGTGKSLLAEYLADQRKLPLYTWHIKSITQAKEGLYFYDAVSRLNDSRFSEDSEKVKNIENYIRLGALGEAFSLDKKSIVLIDEIDKADIEFPNDLLLELDRMEFFIPEISKRIQAKHRPLTIITSNNEKELPAAFLRRCIFHYIEFPDPEFMKKIILSHYPGVGHTLLIKALEMFYLIRRMDDLKKKPGTSELLDWIQILVHQGAVLKDEVRIPFLGALIKNEEDLRLFRN
;
A
#
# COMPACT_ATOMS: atom_id res chain seq x y z
N MET A 1 -12.57 -12.57 -1.52
CA MET A 1 -12.33 -11.68 -0.37
C MET A 1 -13.01 -12.28 0.86
N SER A 2 -12.65 -11.86 2.08
CA SER A 2 -13.39 -12.28 3.28
C SER A 2 -14.70 -11.49 3.40
N PRO A 3 -15.78 -12.05 3.99
CA PRO A 3 -17.04 -11.33 4.17
C PRO A 3 -16.88 -10.02 4.97
N ALA A 4 -16.02 -10.03 6.00
CA ALA A 4 -15.76 -8.84 6.82
C ALA A 4 -15.05 -7.71 6.03
N LEU A 5 -14.19 -8.06 5.07
CA LEU A 5 -13.55 -7.08 4.20
C LEU A 5 -14.56 -6.50 3.20
N GLU A 6 -15.44 -7.34 2.65
CA GLU A 6 -16.53 -6.89 1.78
C GLU A 6 -17.47 -5.91 2.49
N GLU A 7 -17.83 -6.20 3.74
CA GLU A 7 -18.62 -5.31 4.59
C GLU A 7 -17.92 -3.96 4.84
N ALA A 8 -16.62 -3.98 5.14
CA ALA A 8 -15.84 -2.76 5.37
C ALA A 8 -15.76 -1.88 4.11
N ILE A 9 -15.58 -2.49 2.93
CA ILE A 9 -15.59 -1.80 1.63
C ILE A 9 -16.97 -1.16 1.38
N LEU A 10 -18.04 -1.93 1.56
CA LEU A 10 -19.41 -1.43 1.39
C LEU A 10 -19.69 -0.26 2.34
N LEU A 11 -19.29 -0.37 3.61
CA LEU A 11 -19.47 0.69 4.59
C LEU A 11 -18.71 1.97 4.20
N ALA A 12 -17.47 1.84 3.73
CA ALA A 12 -16.67 2.97 3.27
C ALA A 12 -17.34 3.69 2.08
N GLU A 13 -17.89 2.94 1.13
CA GLU A 13 -18.62 3.50 -0.02
C GLU A 13 -19.90 4.21 0.35
N VAL A 14 -20.75 3.56 1.14
CA VAL A 14 -22.04 4.11 1.54
C VAL A 14 -21.85 5.36 2.40
N THR A 15 -20.87 5.34 3.31
CA THR A 15 -20.59 6.49 4.18
C THR A 15 -19.68 7.55 3.55
N SER A 16 -19.10 7.26 2.37
CA SER A 16 -18.10 8.11 1.71
C SER A 16 -16.92 8.48 2.61
N ARG A 17 -16.53 7.55 3.49
CA ARG A 17 -15.39 7.67 4.40
C ARG A 17 -14.21 6.85 3.89
N PRO A 18 -12.96 7.28 4.15
CA PRO A 18 -11.79 6.48 3.79
C PRO A 18 -11.78 5.12 4.47
N LEU A 19 -11.33 4.07 3.78
CA LEU A 19 -11.11 2.74 4.32
C LEU A 19 -9.64 2.60 4.75
N LEU A 20 -9.39 2.52 6.04
CA LEU A 20 -8.07 2.25 6.62
C LEU A 20 -7.88 0.75 6.82
N LEU A 21 -6.93 0.19 6.08
CA LEU A 21 -6.48 -1.19 6.17
C LEU A 21 -5.21 -1.28 7.00
N LYS A 22 -5.27 -1.99 8.12
CA LYS A 22 -4.10 -2.40 8.90
C LYS A 22 -3.85 -3.90 8.76
N GLY A 23 -2.62 -4.33 8.95
CA GLY A 23 -2.26 -5.74 8.92
C GLY A 23 -0.76 -5.91 8.73
N GLU A 24 -0.27 -7.13 8.89
CA GLU A 24 1.13 -7.46 8.65
C GLU A 24 1.57 -7.10 7.22
N PRO A 25 2.87 -6.86 6.98
CA PRO A 25 3.41 -6.75 5.63
C PRO A 25 3.07 -7.98 4.78
N GLY A 26 2.71 -7.76 3.51
CA GLY A 26 2.40 -8.85 2.58
C GLY A 26 1.01 -9.47 2.70
N THR A 27 0.09 -8.89 3.49
CA THR A 27 -1.32 -9.35 3.57
C THR A 27 -2.21 -8.88 2.41
N GLY A 28 -1.66 -8.17 1.41
CA GLY A 28 -2.40 -7.75 0.23
C GLY A 28 -3.22 -6.46 0.37
N LYS A 29 -2.89 -5.61 1.36
CA LYS A 29 -3.59 -4.32 1.61
C LYS A 29 -3.64 -3.42 0.37
N SER A 30 -2.48 -3.22 -0.28
CA SER A 30 -2.35 -2.38 -1.47
C SER A 30 -2.99 -3.03 -2.71
N LEU A 31 -2.87 -4.35 -2.86
CA LEU A 31 -3.50 -5.13 -3.93
C LEU A 31 -5.03 -5.04 -3.94
N LEU A 32 -5.65 -4.78 -2.78
CA LEU A 32 -7.11 -4.58 -2.72
C LEU A 32 -7.54 -3.39 -3.59
N ALA A 33 -6.79 -2.30 -3.60
CA ALA A 33 -7.16 -1.12 -4.38
C ALA A 33 -7.06 -1.40 -5.89
N GLU A 34 -6.02 -2.12 -6.32
CA GLU A 34 -5.86 -2.57 -7.70
C GLU A 34 -7.00 -3.51 -8.13
N TYR A 35 -7.31 -4.50 -7.28
CA TYR A 35 -8.42 -5.42 -7.53
C TYR A 35 -9.76 -4.68 -7.68
N LEU A 36 -10.06 -3.75 -6.77
CA LEU A 36 -11.31 -2.98 -6.83
C LEU A 36 -11.36 -2.06 -8.05
N ALA A 37 -10.22 -1.47 -8.44
CA ALA A 37 -10.14 -0.61 -9.62
C ALA A 37 -10.41 -1.41 -10.89
N ASP A 38 -9.79 -2.59 -11.04
CA ASP A 38 -10.01 -3.49 -12.17
C ASP A 38 -11.46 -3.99 -12.24
N GLN A 39 -11.98 -4.54 -11.12
CA GLN A 39 -13.35 -5.06 -11.06
C GLN A 39 -14.40 -4.02 -11.41
N ARG A 40 -14.18 -2.76 -11.01
CA ARG A 40 -15.13 -1.67 -11.21
C ARG A 40 -14.83 -0.81 -12.43
N LYS A 41 -13.72 -1.08 -13.11
CA LYS A 41 -13.21 -0.29 -14.24
C LYS A 41 -13.08 1.19 -13.90
N LEU A 42 -12.62 1.50 -12.69
CA LEU A 42 -12.38 2.86 -12.22
C LEU A 42 -10.88 3.19 -12.29
N PRO A 43 -10.50 4.44 -12.58
CA PRO A 43 -9.10 4.85 -12.46
C PRO A 43 -8.61 4.70 -11.03
N LEU A 44 -7.38 4.22 -10.90
CA LEU A 44 -6.64 4.13 -9.64
C LEU A 44 -5.54 5.20 -9.62
N TYR A 45 -5.53 6.01 -8.58
CA TYR A 45 -4.44 6.94 -8.28
C TYR A 45 -3.73 6.47 -7.03
N THR A 46 -2.45 6.15 -7.14
CA THR A 46 -1.65 5.63 -6.03
C THR A 46 -0.68 6.69 -5.53
N TRP A 47 -0.65 6.88 -4.22
CA TRP A 47 0.29 7.73 -3.52
C TRP A 47 1.03 6.95 -2.45
N HIS A 48 2.29 6.62 -2.73
CA HIS A 48 3.16 5.94 -1.78
C HIS A 48 3.81 6.96 -0.84
N ILE A 49 3.56 6.80 0.45
CA ILE A 49 4.08 7.69 1.48
C ILE A 49 5.52 7.30 1.83
N LYS A 50 6.39 8.31 1.91
CA LYS A 50 7.79 8.20 2.34
C LYS A 50 8.00 9.01 3.61
N SER A 51 9.16 8.82 4.24
CA SER A 51 9.51 9.48 5.50
C SER A 51 9.48 11.01 5.45
N ILE A 52 9.71 11.60 4.28
CA ILE A 52 9.74 13.05 4.07
C ILE A 52 8.52 13.58 3.32
N THR A 53 7.52 12.73 3.04
CA THR A 53 6.35 13.12 2.25
C THR A 53 5.52 14.14 3.00
N GLN A 54 5.17 15.23 2.31
CA GLN A 54 4.29 16.28 2.82
C GLN A 54 2.87 16.15 2.26
N ALA A 55 1.86 16.56 3.03
CA ALA A 55 0.45 16.50 2.61
C ALA A 55 0.20 17.17 1.26
N LYS A 56 0.87 18.31 1.02
CA LYS A 56 0.80 19.09 -0.23
C LYS A 56 1.12 18.26 -1.47
N GLU A 57 2.07 17.32 -1.39
CA GLU A 57 2.50 16.48 -2.52
C GLU A 57 1.38 15.57 -3.06
N GLY A 58 0.45 15.17 -2.19
CA GLY A 58 -0.73 14.42 -2.61
C GLY A 58 -1.72 15.26 -3.42
N LEU A 59 -1.67 16.58 -3.25
CA LEU A 59 -2.58 17.54 -3.87
C LEU A 59 -2.00 18.08 -5.18
N TYR A 60 -0.82 18.69 -5.13
CA TYR A 60 -0.12 19.23 -6.30
C TYR A 60 1.35 19.55 -6.03
N PHE A 61 2.11 19.64 -7.11
CA PHE A 61 3.50 20.09 -7.17
C PHE A 61 3.58 21.37 -7.98
N TYR A 62 4.40 22.31 -7.53
CA TYR A 62 4.72 23.53 -8.26
C TYR A 62 6.21 23.54 -8.61
N ASP A 63 6.52 23.45 -9.90
CA ASP A 63 7.89 23.44 -10.41
C ASP A 63 8.40 24.86 -10.63
N ALA A 64 8.72 25.53 -9.51
CA ALA A 64 9.28 26.88 -9.52
C ALA A 64 10.62 26.96 -10.25
N VAL A 65 11.41 25.88 -10.25
CA VAL A 65 12.75 25.85 -10.88
C VAL A 65 12.62 25.87 -12.40
N SER A 66 11.78 25.00 -12.97
CA SER A 66 11.52 25.02 -14.41
C SER A 66 10.93 26.36 -14.86
N ARG A 67 10.04 26.96 -14.06
CA ARG A 67 9.49 28.29 -14.36
C ARG A 67 10.57 29.38 -14.35
N LEU A 68 11.45 29.38 -13.36
CA LEU A 68 12.57 30.32 -13.28
C LEU A 68 13.54 30.15 -14.45
N ASN A 69 13.83 28.90 -14.84
CA ASN A 69 14.69 28.60 -15.98
C ASN A 69 14.06 29.09 -17.29
N ASP A 70 12.79 28.75 -17.54
CA ASP A 70 12.07 29.21 -18.74
C ASP A 70 11.97 30.74 -18.78
N SER A 71 11.79 31.41 -17.63
CA SER A 71 11.76 32.88 -17.57
C SER A 71 13.07 33.56 -17.99
N ARG A 72 14.20 32.84 -17.92
CA ARG A 72 15.52 33.35 -18.29
C ARG A 72 15.93 33.00 -19.71
N PHE A 73 15.52 31.83 -20.20
CA PHE A 73 16.09 31.24 -21.42
C PHE A 73 15.06 30.91 -22.52
N SER A 74 13.75 31.01 -22.24
CA SER A 74 12.70 30.76 -23.23
C SER A 74 12.26 32.06 -23.90
N GLU A 75 12.16 32.06 -25.23
CA GLU A 75 11.51 33.14 -26.00
C GLU A 75 9.97 33.04 -25.94
N ASP A 76 9.43 31.90 -25.50
CA ASP A 76 7.99 31.68 -25.32
C ASP A 76 7.50 32.33 -24.00
N SER A 77 7.22 33.63 -24.10
CA SER A 77 6.71 34.42 -22.99
C SER A 77 5.29 34.02 -22.55
N GLU A 78 4.51 33.39 -23.42
CA GLU A 78 3.14 32.96 -23.10
C GLU A 78 3.15 31.74 -22.18
N LYS A 79 4.04 30.77 -22.46
CA LYS A 79 4.26 29.61 -21.60
C LYS A 79 4.63 30.01 -20.17
N VAL A 80 5.53 30.98 -20.00
CA VAL A 80 6.02 31.44 -18.68
C VAL A 80 4.97 32.25 -17.92
N LYS A 81 4.13 33.01 -18.63
CA LYS A 81 3.02 33.78 -18.04
C LYS A 81 1.94 32.87 -17.45
N ASN A 82 1.69 31.71 -18.06
CA ASN A 82 0.73 30.75 -17.53
C ASN A 82 1.36 29.82 -16.48
N ILE A 83 1.15 30.15 -15.20
CA ILE A 83 1.67 29.39 -14.06
C ILE A 83 1.10 27.95 -14.01
N GLU A 84 -0.09 27.70 -14.58
CA GLU A 84 -0.68 26.36 -14.64
C GLU A 84 0.24 25.35 -15.34
N ASN A 85 1.07 25.78 -16.29
CA ASN A 85 2.03 24.92 -17.00
C ASN A 85 3.10 24.30 -16.08
N TYR A 86 3.31 24.89 -14.90
CA TYR A 86 4.29 24.44 -13.90
C TYR A 86 3.61 23.76 -12.70
N ILE A 87 2.31 23.54 -12.77
CA ILE A 87 1.55 22.84 -11.74
C ILE A 87 1.23 21.44 -12.24
N ARG A 88 1.57 20.45 -11.43
CA ARG A 88 1.20 19.05 -11.66
C ARG A 88 0.38 18.57 -10.48
N LEU A 89 -0.75 17.93 -10.74
CA LEU A 89 -1.58 17.39 -9.66
C LEU A 89 -0.92 16.14 -9.06
N GLY A 90 -1.07 15.98 -7.74
CA GLY A 90 -0.77 14.73 -7.06
C GLY A 90 -1.95 13.77 -7.14
N ALA A 91 -1.83 12.58 -6.55
CA ALA A 91 -2.85 11.53 -6.66
C ALA A 91 -4.26 11.97 -6.21
N LEU A 92 -4.38 12.68 -5.08
CA LEU A 92 -5.65 13.24 -4.62
C LEU A 92 -6.10 14.38 -5.55
N GLY A 93 -5.16 15.21 -6.02
CA GLY A 93 -5.44 16.27 -6.97
C GLY A 93 -6.05 15.79 -8.27
N GLU A 94 -5.46 14.74 -8.86
CA GLU A 94 -5.96 14.10 -10.08
C GLU A 94 -7.32 13.45 -9.85
N ALA A 95 -7.48 12.73 -8.73
CA ALA A 95 -8.75 12.09 -8.39
C ALA A 95 -9.88 13.12 -8.17
N PHE A 96 -9.59 14.25 -7.52
CA PHE A 96 -10.57 15.31 -7.27
C PHE A 96 -10.91 16.11 -8.53
N SER A 97 -9.98 16.18 -9.50
CA SER A 97 -10.24 16.89 -10.77
C SER A 97 -11.04 16.05 -11.76
N LEU A 98 -11.30 14.79 -11.46
CA LEU A 98 -11.91 13.85 -12.38
C LEU A 98 -13.45 13.97 -12.41
N ASP A 99 -14.02 13.99 -13.61
CA ASP A 99 -15.48 14.05 -13.84
C ASP A 99 -16.17 12.66 -13.77
N LYS A 100 -15.54 11.69 -13.12
CA LYS A 100 -16.09 10.34 -12.86
C LYS A 100 -15.55 9.81 -11.54
N LYS A 101 -16.17 8.75 -11.01
CA LYS A 101 -15.67 8.04 -9.82
C LYS A 101 -14.24 7.51 -10.07
N SER A 102 -13.47 7.47 -9.01
CA SER A 102 -12.09 6.93 -8.98
C SER A 102 -11.81 6.26 -7.64
N ILE A 103 -10.69 5.55 -7.59
CA ILE A 103 -10.13 4.98 -6.37
C ILE A 103 -8.80 5.68 -6.11
N VAL A 104 -8.55 6.04 -4.85
CA VAL A 104 -7.26 6.57 -4.41
C VAL A 104 -6.67 5.60 -3.40
N LEU A 105 -5.45 5.14 -3.63
CA LEU A 105 -4.66 4.38 -2.67
C LEU A 105 -3.62 5.32 -2.02
N ILE A 106 -3.74 5.54 -0.72
CA ILE A 106 -2.69 6.17 0.11
C ILE A 106 -1.96 5.04 0.83
N ASP A 107 -0.77 4.71 0.33
CA ASP A 107 -0.06 3.51 0.74
C ASP A 107 0.98 3.82 1.82
N GLU A 108 1.00 3.03 2.88
CA GLU A 108 1.94 3.09 4.00
C GLU A 108 1.94 4.46 4.71
N ILE A 109 0.74 4.94 5.06
CA ILE A 109 0.50 6.26 5.70
C ILE A 109 1.36 6.49 6.95
N ASP A 110 1.76 5.42 7.65
CA ASP A 110 2.57 5.43 8.86
C ASP A 110 4.08 5.63 8.63
N LYS A 111 4.55 5.71 7.38
CA LYS A 111 5.96 5.98 7.07
C LYS A 111 6.36 7.44 7.27
N ALA A 112 5.44 8.38 7.04
CA ALA A 112 5.67 9.81 7.23
C ALA A 112 5.74 10.19 8.72
N ASP A 113 5.87 11.49 8.98
CA ASP A 113 5.80 12.05 10.33
C ASP A 113 4.44 11.76 11.00
N ILE A 114 4.38 11.78 12.34
CA ILE A 114 3.17 11.52 13.11
C ILE A 114 2.07 12.57 12.86
N GLU A 115 2.45 13.78 12.45
CA GLU A 115 1.50 14.86 12.12
C GLU A 115 0.85 14.69 10.74
N PHE A 116 1.53 14.01 9.82
CA PHE A 116 1.13 13.88 8.42
C PHE A 116 -0.32 13.37 8.20
N PRO A 117 -0.83 12.35 8.91
CA PRO A 117 -2.22 11.90 8.73
C PRO A 117 -3.24 12.99 9.05
N ASN A 118 -2.97 13.84 10.06
CA ASN A 118 -3.88 14.92 10.44
C ASN A 118 -3.88 16.05 9.40
N ASP A 119 -2.74 16.30 8.76
CA ASP A 119 -2.59 17.32 7.71
C ASP A 119 -3.45 17.01 6.47
N LEU A 120 -3.90 15.77 6.30
CA LEU A 120 -4.78 15.35 5.19
C LEU A 120 -6.28 15.44 5.51
N LEU A 121 -6.64 15.67 6.78
CA LEU A 121 -8.03 15.55 7.21
C LEU A 121 -8.96 16.54 6.52
N LEU A 122 -8.50 17.78 6.33
CA LEU A 122 -9.32 18.83 5.73
C LEU A 122 -9.70 18.46 4.29
N GLU A 123 -8.73 18.05 3.50
CA GLU A 123 -8.88 17.71 2.09
C GLU A 123 -9.66 16.42 1.91
N LEU A 124 -9.45 15.41 2.75
CA LEU A 124 -10.24 14.17 2.72
C LEU A 124 -11.69 14.38 3.20
N ASP A 125 -11.94 15.29 4.14
CA ASP A 125 -13.29 15.59 4.60
C ASP A 125 -14.07 16.42 3.56
N ARG A 126 -13.45 17.46 3.02
CA ARG A 126 -14.12 18.39 2.11
C ARG A 126 -14.06 17.96 0.64
N MET A 127 -13.13 17.07 0.30
CA MET A 127 -12.81 16.68 -1.07
C MET A 127 -12.48 17.90 -1.95
N GLU A 128 -11.76 18.86 -1.38
CA GLU A 128 -11.34 20.09 -2.05
C GLU A 128 -9.99 20.56 -1.53
N PHE A 129 -9.27 21.34 -2.34
CA PHE A 129 -8.10 22.09 -1.92
C PHE A 129 -7.94 23.36 -2.77
N PHE A 130 -7.08 24.27 -2.33
CA PHE A 130 -6.78 25.52 -3.03
C PHE A 130 -5.33 25.54 -3.48
N ILE A 131 -5.10 26.02 -4.71
CA ILE A 131 -3.77 26.21 -5.31
C ILE A 131 -3.51 27.72 -5.37
N PRO A 132 -2.76 28.29 -4.41
CA PRO A 132 -2.49 29.72 -4.33
C PRO A 132 -1.83 30.28 -5.58
N GLU A 133 -0.90 29.52 -6.18
CA GLU A 133 -0.07 29.95 -7.31
C GLU A 133 -0.90 30.34 -8.55
N ILE A 134 -2.11 29.79 -8.69
CA ILE A 134 -3.06 30.08 -9.77
C ILE A 134 -4.43 30.54 -9.25
N SER A 135 -4.54 30.79 -7.95
CA SER A 135 -5.79 31.17 -7.28
C SER A 135 -6.98 30.27 -7.63
N LYS A 136 -6.75 28.95 -7.72
CA LYS A 136 -7.74 27.98 -8.19
C LYS A 136 -8.13 27.02 -7.09
N ARG A 137 -9.43 26.78 -6.95
CA ARG A 137 -9.98 25.75 -6.07
C ARG A 137 -10.27 24.50 -6.90
N ILE A 138 -9.79 23.36 -6.45
CA ILE A 138 -10.11 22.04 -7.00
C ILE A 138 -11.07 21.37 -6.04
N GLN A 139 -12.19 20.85 -6.54
CA GLN A 139 -13.21 20.17 -5.75
C GLN A 139 -13.70 18.93 -6.49
N ALA A 140 -13.74 17.80 -5.80
CA ALA A 140 -14.24 16.56 -6.34
C ALA A 140 -15.74 16.63 -6.61
N LYS A 141 -16.12 16.42 -7.88
CA LYS A 141 -17.53 16.20 -8.25
C LYS A 141 -18.03 14.84 -7.79
N HIS A 142 -17.15 13.84 -7.83
CA HIS A 142 -17.40 12.49 -7.34
C HIS A 142 -16.36 12.17 -6.27
N ARG A 143 -16.83 11.88 -5.05
CA ARG A 143 -15.92 11.48 -3.96
C ARG A 143 -15.24 10.16 -4.35
N PRO A 144 -13.90 10.08 -4.39
CA PRO A 144 -13.21 8.83 -4.66
C PRO A 144 -13.40 7.86 -3.50
N LEU A 145 -13.32 6.55 -3.80
CA LEU A 145 -13.11 5.56 -2.75
C LEU A 145 -11.64 5.64 -2.34
N THR A 146 -11.37 6.23 -1.17
CA THR A 146 -10.02 6.34 -0.62
C THR A 146 -9.71 5.11 0.24
N ILE A 147 -8.70 4.35 -0.17
CA ILE A 147 -8.13 3.23 0.57
C ILE A 147 -6.79 3.69 1.15
N ILE A 148 -6.59 3.48 2.44
CA ILE A 148 -5.40 3.90 3.17
C ILE A 148 -4.79 2.65 3.79
N THR A 149 -3.50 2.41 3.60
CA THR A 149 -2.82 1.23 4.19
C THR A 149 -1.84 1.66 5.27
N SER A 150 -1.66 0.82 6.29
CA SER A 150 -0.64 0.97 7.32
C SER A 150 -0.09 -0.40 7.68
N ASN A 151 1.24 -0.48 7.85
CA ASN A 151 1.93 -1.68 8.33
C ASN A 151 1.99 -1.75 9.86
N ASN A 152 1.34 -0.81 10.54
CA ASN A 152 1.35 -0.65 11.99
C ASN A 152 2.77 -0.40 12.53
N GLU A 153 3.62 0.29 11.75
CA GLU A 153 4.98 0.68 12.14
C GLU A 153 4.96 1.83 13.17
N LYS A 154 4.01 2.75 12.99
CA LYS A 154 3.73 3.87 13.91
C LYS A 154 2.25 3.91 14.27
N GLU A 155 1.96 4.36 15.49
CA GLU A 155 0.58 4.57 15.91
C GLU A 155 -0.01 5.80 15.19
N LEU A 156 -1.23 5.64 14.66
CA LEU A 156 -1.91 6.71 13.94
C LEU A 156 -2.74 7.56 14.92
N PRO A 157 -2.78 8.90 14.76
CA PRO A 157 -3.54 9.76 15.65
C PRO A 157 -5.02 9.38 15.74
N ALA A 158 -5.59 9.44 16.94
CA ALA A 158 -7.00 9.11 17.18
C ALA A 158 -7.99 9.96 16.35
N ALA A 159 -7.64 11.22 16.05
CA ALA A 159 -8.45 12.10 15.20
C ALA A 159 -8.59 11.53 13.78
N PHE A 160 -7.49 11.00 13.21
CA PHE A 160 -7.47 10.36 11.90
C PHE A 160 -8.27 9.05 11.89
N LEU A 161 -8.07 8.20 12.89
CA LEU A 161 -8.79 6.94 13.03
C LEU A 161 -10.31 7.15 13.08
N ARG A 162 -10.77 8.19 13.78
CA ARG A 162 -12.20 8.53 13.89
C ARG A 162 -12.86 8.91 12.57
N ARG A 163 -12.08 9.30 11.54
CA ARG A 163 -12.62 9.65 10.20
C ARG A 163 -12.60 8.49 9.22
N CYS A 164 -11.87 7.42 9.52
CA CYS A 164 -11.77 6.24 8.65
C CYS A 164 -12.75 5.14 9.07
N ILE A 165 -13.22 4.34 8.12
CA ILE A 165 -13.70 2.99 8.38
C ILE A 165 -12.46 2.12 8.57
N PHE A 166 -12.41 1.37 9.67
CA PHE A 166 -11.25 0.57 10.02
C PHE A 166 -11.49 -0.90 9.70
N HIS A 167 -10.50 -1.54 9.08
CA HIS A 167 -10.47 -2.99 8.92
C HIS A 167 -9.05 -3.53 9.12
N TYR A 168 -8.92 -4.59 9.91
CA TYR A 168 -7.67 -5.31 10.08
C TYR A 168 -7.66 -6.54 9.18
N ILE A 169 -6.70 -6.60 8.25
CA ILE A 169 -6.47 -7.74 7.38
C ILE A 169 -5.56 -8.72 8.12
N GLU A 170 -6.16 -9.83 8.54
CA GLU A 170 -5.46 -10.94 9.16
C GLU A 170 -4.43 -11.55 8.21
N PHE A 171 -3.36 -12.09 8.79
CA PHE A 171 -2.40 -12.86 8.00
C PHE A 171 -3.09 -14.10 7.42
N PRO A 172 -2.87 -14.43 6.13
CA PRO A 172 -3.54 -15.57 5.48
C PRO A 172 -3.41 -16.86 6.30
N ASP A 173 -4.49 -17.62 6.38
CA ASP A 173 -4.45 -19.00 6.86
C ASP A 173 -3.75 -19.92 5.81
N PRO A 174 -3.37 -21.16 6.17
CA PRO A 174 -2.69 -22.06 5.24
C PRO A 174 -3.45 -22.35 3.94
N GLU A 175 -4.78 -22.41 3.99
CA GLU A 175 -5.61 -22.69 2.82
C GLU A 175 -5.66 -21.50 1.86
N PHE A 176 -5.76 -20.28 2.39
CA PHE A 176 -5.69 -19.07 1.58
C PHE A 176 -4.27 -18.83 1.05
N MET A 177 -3.24 -19.06 1.88
CA MET A 177 -1.84 -18.97 1.46
C MET A 177 -1.51 -19.95 0.32
N LYS A 178 -2.05 -21.17 0.38
CA LYS A 178 -1.95 -22.15 -0.71
C LYS A 178 -2.48 -21.58 -2.04
N LYS A 179 -3.63 -20.90 -2.01
CA LYS A 179 -4.20 -20.26 -3.22
C LYS A 179 -3.31 -19.14 -3.74
N ILE A 180 -2.73 -18.33 -2.85
CA ILE A 180 -1.77 -17.28 -3.21
C ILE A 180 -0.58 -17.92 -3.93
N ILE A 181 0.05 -18.93 -3.33
CA ILE A 181 1.22 -19.60 -3.92
C ILE A 181 0.89 -20.20 -5.28
N LEU A 182 -0.25 -20.88 -5.43
CA LEU A 182 -0.67 -21.48 -6.71
C LEU A 182 -0.93 -20.43 -7.81
N SER A 183 -1.34 -19.22 -7.44
CA SER A 183 -1.48 -18.12 -8.40
C SER A 183 -0.12 -17.63 -8.94
N HIS A 184 0.92 -17.65 -8.11
CA HIS A 184 2.27 -17.25 -8.51
C HIS A 184 3.07 -18.40 -9.15
N TYR A 185 2.85 -19.63 -8.69
CA TYR A 185 3.56 -20.83 -9.10
C TYR A 185 2.59 -21.98 -9.43
N PRO A 186 1.84 -21.92 -10.55
CA PRO A 186 0.84 -22.93 -10.91
C PRO A 186 1.39 -24.35 -11.04
N GLY A 187 2.69 -24.49 -11.34
CA GLY A 187 3.39 -25.77 -11.52
C GLY A 187 4.11 -26.29 -10.27
N VAL A 188 3.93 -25.68 -9.09
CA VAL A 188 4.59 -26.14 -7.86
C VAL A 188 4.13 -27.56 -7.50
N GLY A 189 5.08 -28.44 -7.17
CA GLY A 189 4.76 -29.81 -6.76
C GLY A 189 3.92 -29.83 -5.48
N HIS A 190 2.85 -30.63 -5.46
CA HIS A 190 1.91 -30.69 -4.33
C HIS A 190 2.60 -31.01 -2.99
N THR A 191 3.53 -31.96 -2.98
CA THR A 191 4.29 -32.34 -1.77
C THR A 191 5.20 -31.21 -1.29
N LEU A 192 5.84 -30.49 -2.21
CA LEU A 192 6.69 -29.33 -1.88
C LEU A 192 5.86 -28.23 -1.24
N LEU A 193 4.71 -27.91 -1.83
CA LEU A 193 3.79 -26.89 -1.36
C LEU A 193 3.29 -27.16 0.06
N ILE A 194 2.80 -28.38 0.34
CA ILE A 194 2.31 -28.75 1.67
C ILE A 194 3.42 -28.62 2.70
N LYS A 195 4.58 -29.23 2.47
CA LYS A 195 5.69 -29.20 3.42
C LYS A 195 6.23 -27.78 3.64
N ALA A 196 6.28 -26.97 2.59
CA ALA A 196 6.70 -25.57 2.71
C ALA A 196 5.72 -24.77 3.58
N LEU A 197 4.41 -24.94 3.39
CA LEU A 197 3.39 -24.31 4.24
C LEU A 197 3.52 -24.79 5.69
N GLU A 198 3.64 -26.08 5.94
CA GLU A 198 3.81 -26.64 7.29
C GLU A 198 5.02 -26.03 8.00
N MET A 199 6.20 -26.04 7.34
CA MET A 199 7.42 -25.44 7.88
C MET A 199 7.26 -23.93 8.11
N PHE A 200 6.66 -23.20 7.16
CA PHE A 200 6.45 -21.76 7.26
C PHE A 200 5.56 -21.38 8.45
N TYR A 201 4.44 -22.06 8.65
CA TYR A 201 3.56 -21.78 9.79
C TYR A 201 4.12 -22.29 11.11
N LEU A 202 4.94 -23.36 11.11
CA LEU A 202 5.70 -23.77 12.29
C LEU A 202 6.64 -22.64 12.75
N ILE A 203 7.39 -22.05 11.81
CA ILE A 203 8.28 -20.91 12.08
C ILE A 203 7.46 -19.73 12.63
N ARG A 204 6.35 -19.34 11.98
CA ARG A 204 5.52 -18.21 12.43
C ARG A 204 4.88 -18.38 13.83
N ARG A 205 4.77 -19.62 14.32
CA ARG A 205 4.27 -19.96 15.66
C ARG A 205 5.33 -19.87 16.75
N MET A 206 6.61 -19.71 16.40
CA MET A 206 7.66 -19.50 17.39
C MET A 206 7.51 -18.11 18.01
N ASP A 207 7.36 -18.06 19.33
CA ASP A 207 7.18 -16.81 20.07
C ASP A 207 8.48 -16.00 20.18
N ASP A 208 9.64 -16.67 20.11
CA ASP A 208 10.95 -16.05 20.24
C ASP A 208 11.39 -15.27 18.99
N LEU A 209 10.65 -15.35 17.88
CA LEU A 209 10.95 -14.62 16.65
C LEU A 209 10.62 -13.15 16.79
N LYS A 210 11.63 -12.29 16.65
CA LYS A 210 11.43 -10.84 16.59
C LYS A 210 10.65 -10.43 15.35
N LYS A 211 10.95 -11.05 14.20
CA LYS A 211 10.26 -10.76 12.94
C LYS A 211 9.75 -12.04 12.30
N LYS A 212 8.43 -12.25 12.38
CA LYS A 212 7.76 -13.36 11.70
C LYS A 212 7.85 -13.18 10.17
N PRO A 213 8.16 -14.25 9.41
CA PRO A 213 8.24 -14.18 7.96
C PRO A 213 6.85 -13.90 7.35
N GLY A 214 6.79 -13.03 6.35
CA GLY A 214 5.55 -12.66 5.66
C GLY A 214 5.31 -13.48 4.39
N THR A 215 4.27 -13.10 3.65
CA THR A 215 3.91 -13.71 2.36
C THR A 215 5.05 -13.58 1.34
N SER A 216 5.72 -12.42 1.29
CA SER A 216 6.82 -12.19 0.34
C SER A 216 8.00 -13.12 0.60
N GLU A 217 8.41 -13.27 1.87
CA GLU A 217 9.47 -14.21 2.23
C GLU A 217 9.13 -15.66 1.87
N LEU A 218 7.86 -16.08 2.02
CA LEU A 218 7.41 -17.40 1.60
C LEU A 218 7.47 -17.57 0.08
N LEU A 219 7.03 -16.56 -0.69
CA LEU A 219 7.07 -16.61 -2.16
C LEU A 219 8.50 -16.67 -2.68
N ASP A 220 9.43 -15.91 -2.09
CA ASP A 220 10.87 -15.96 -2.40
C ASP A 220 11.43 -17.36 -2.07
N TRP A 221 11.03 -17.93 -0.94
CA TRP A 221 11.48 -19.26 -0.54
C TRP A 221 10.96 -20.36 -1.46
N ILE A 222 9.69 -20.31 -1.86
CA ILE A 222 9.13 -21.22 -2.87
C ILE A 222 9.87 -21.07 -4.20
N GLN A 223 10.17 -19.84 -4.61
CA GLN A 223 10.89 -19.58 -5.86
C GLN A 223 12.23 -20.31 -5.91
N ILE A 224 13.04 -20.19 -4.86
CA ILE A 224 14.36 -20.84 -4.80
C ILE A 224 14.24 -22.36 -4.68
N LEU A 225 13.24 -22.87 -3.94
CA LEU A 225 13.00 -24.31 -3.84
C LEU A 225 12.63 -24.92 -5.19
N VAL A 226 11.73 -24.27 -5.95
CA VAL A 226 11.33 -24.70 -7.29
C VAL A 226 12.53 -24.64 -8.25
N HIS A 227 13.28 -23.53 -8.23
CA HIS A 227 14.45 -23.37 -9.10
C HIS A 227 15.53 -24.43 -8.85
N GLN A 228 15.75 -24.83 -7.60
CA GLN A 228 16.75 -25.82 -7.22
C GLN A 228 16.26 -27.27 -7.33
N GLY A 229 14.97 -27.49 -7.66
CA GLY A 229 14.36 -28.81 -7.60
C GLY A 229 14.47 -29.44 -6.21
N ALA A 230 14.44 -28.61 -5.15
CA ALA A 230 14.66 -29.07 -3.79
C ALA A 230 13.48 -29.92 -3.30
N VAL A 231 13.81 -30.96 -2.53
CA VAL A 231 12.83 -31.82 -1.86
C VAL A 231 12.89 -31.54 -0.37
N LEU A 232 11.77 -31.09 0.20
CA LEU A 232 11.63 -30.91 1.64
C LEU A 232 11.43 -32.29 2.31
N LYS A 233 12.32 -32.64 3.22
CA LYS A 233 12.21 -33.81 4.09
C LYS A 233 11.70 -33.39 5.46
N ASP A 234 11.24 -34.34 6.27
CA ASP A 234 10.81 -34.07 7.66
C ASP A 234 11.99 -33.81 8.61
N GLU A 235 13.16 -33.48 8.06
CA GLU A 235 14.39 -33.20 8.80
C GLU A 235 14.38 -31.77 9.38
N VAL A 236 15.13 -31.55 10.47
CA VAL A 236 15.24 -30.28 11.21
C VAL A 236 15.75 -29.11 10.34
N ARG A 237 16.47 -29.41 9.25
CA ARG A 237 17.16 -28.39 8.47
C ARG A 237 16.27 -27.78 7.39
N ILE A 238 15.86 -26.54 7.62
CA ILE A 238 15.15 -25.72 6.63
C ILE A 238 16.17 -25.22 5.58
N PRO A 239 16.10 -25.66 4.30
CA PRO A 239 17.00 -25.18 3.26
C PRO A 239 16.74 -23.70 2.97
N PHE A 240 17.78 -22.96 2.56
CA PHE A 240 17.66 -21.53 2.19
C PHE A 240 16.96 -20.66 3.24
N LEU A 241 17.16 -20.94 4.54
CA LEU A 241 16.49 -20.25 5.65
C LEU A 241 16.57 -18.71 5.59
N GLY A 242 17.63 -18.14 5.02
CA GLY A 242 17.77 -16.68 4.82
C GLY A 242 16.74 -16.06 3.86
N ALA A 243 15.98 -16.88 3.11
CA ALA A 243 14.80 -16.43 2.39
C ALA A 243 13.66 -16.08 3.36
N LEU A 244 13.46 -16.92 4.39
CA LEU A 244 12.39 -16.76 5.40
C LEU A 244 12.78 -15.78 6.51
N ILE A 245 13.97 -15.95 7.10
CA ILE A 245 14.38 -15.18 8.27
C ILE A 245 15.34 -14.06 7.85
N LYS A 246 14.96 -12.83 8.16
CA LYS A 246 15.71 -11.60 7.79
C LYS A 246 16.42 -10.92 8.97
N ASN A 247 16.33 -11.48 10.17
CA ASN A 247 16.98 -10.96 11.37
C ASN A 247 18.11 -11.90 11.82
N GLU A 248 19.29 -11.34 12.17
CA GLU A 248 20.46 -12.14 12.56
C GLU A 248 20.25 -12.91 13.87
N GLU A 249 19.59 -12.30 14.86
CA GLU A 249 19.28 -12.96 16.13
C GLU A 249 18.30 -14.10 15.92
N ASP A 250 17.26 -13.88 15.11
CA ASP A 250 16.31 -14.94 14.74
C ASP A 250 17.03 -16.09 14.00
N LEU A 251 18.00 -15.79 13.12
CA LEU A 251 18.80 -16.83 12.45
C LEU A 251 19.64 -17.66 13.43
N ARG A 252 20.10 -17.10 14.55
CA ARG A 252 20.87 -17.84 15.56
C ARG A 252 20.03 -18.91 16.25
N LEU A 253 18.71 -18.71 16.37
CA LEU A 253 17.79 -19.70 16.96
C LEU A 253 17.76 -21.02 16.17
N PHE A 254 18.08 -20.98 14.87
CA PHE A 254 18.08 -22.16 13.98
C PHE A 254 19.48 -22.74 13.73
N ARG A 255 20.52 -22.19 14.36
CA ARG A 255 21.92 -22.62 14.17
C ARG A 255 22.45 -23.52 15.30
N ASN A 256 21.60 -23.87 16.28
CA ASN A 256 21.94 -24.75 17.40
C ASN A 256 21.39 -26.16 17.19
#